data_AF-A0A661FR07-F1
#
_entry.id   AF-A0A661FR07-F1
#
_cell.length_a   1.000
_cell.length_b   1.000
_cell.length_c   1.000
_cell.angle_alpha   90.00
_cell.angle_beta   90.00
_cell.angle_gamma   90.00
#
_symmetry.space_group_name_H-M   'P 1'
#
loop_
_entity.id
_entity.type
_entity.pdbx_description
1 polymer ?
#
loop_
_entity_poly.entity_id
_entity_poly.type
_entity_poly.pdbx_seq_one_letter_code
_entity_poly.pdbx_strand_id
1 'polypeptide(L)' 'NPGGLWRFGEPTNIAFEQSGKPFVEVHFANIYATGDQSVYTDSALATTMGFRHYGYLGSLVALVAELNQGLLCSH' A
#
# COMPACT_ATOMS: atom_id res chain seq x y z
N ASN A 1 -2.91 -4.71 -2.88
CA ASN A 1 -4.39 -4.68 -2.95
C ASN A 1 -4.95 -5.76 -2.05
N PRO A 2 -5.41 -5.40 -0.85
CA PRO A 2 -5.95 -6.35 0.13
C PRO A 2 -7.38 -6.86 -0.20
N GLY A 3 -8.03 -6.36 -1.26
CA GLY A 3 -9.45 -6.62 -1.47
C GLY A 3 -10.26 -6.20 -0.25
N GLY A 4 -11.30 -6.96 0.13
CA GLY A 4 -12.10 -6.64 1.32
C GLY A 4 -11.33 -6.62 2.65
N LEU A 5 -10.10 -7.14 2.70
CA LEU A 5 -9.28 -7.12 3.91
C LEU A 5 -8.86 -5.70 4.31
N TRP A 6 -8.95 -4.68 3.43
CA TRP A 6 -8.67 -3.29 3.86
C TRP A 6 -9.50 -2.86 5.07
N ARG A 7 -10.67 -3.46 5.27
CA ARG A 7 -11.57 -3.13 6.38
C ARG A 7 -11.36 -3.97 7.65
N PHE A 8 -10.84 -5.19 7.52
CA PHE A 8 -10.83 -6.19 8.61
C PHE A 8 -9.54 -7.01 8.69
N GLY A 9 -8.52 -6.63 7.93
CA GLY A 9 -7.30 -7.41 7.70
C GLY A 9 -6.20 -7.19 8.72
N GLU A 10 -6.55 -6.79 9.95
CA GLU A 10 -5.61 -6.50 11.03
C GLU A 10 -4.54 -7.60 11.23
N PRO A 11 -4.88 -8.91 11.23
CA PRO A 11 -3.85 -9.95 11.36
C PRO A 11 -2.83 -9.96 10.22
N THR A 12 -3.25 -9.62 9.00
CA THR A 12 -2.36 -9.48 7.85
C THR A 12 -1.54 -8.19 7.96
N ASN A 13 -2.11 -7.12 8.51
CA ASN A 13 -1.38 -5.87 8.76
C ASN A 13 -0.21 -6.12 9.74
N ILE A 14 -0.48 -6.80 10.85
CA ILE A 14 0.54 -7.23 11.82
C ILE A 14 1.63 -8.07 11.14
N ALA A 15 1.26 -8.99 10.25
CA ALA A 15 2.23 -9.80 9.51
C ALA A 15 3.12 -8.95 8.58
N PHE A 16 2.58 -7.91 7.95
CA PHE A 16 3.38 -6.97 7.15
C PHE A 16 4.36 -6.18 8.02
N GLU A 17 3.89 -5.61 9.15
CA GLU A 17 4.74 -4.89 10.09
C GLU A 17 5.88 -5.77 10.61
N GLN A 18 5.56 -7.01 11.04
CA GLN A 18 6.56 -7.98 11.52
C GLN A 18 7.55 -8.41 10.45
N SER A 19 7.17 -8.38 9.17
CA SER A 19 8.08 -8.73 8.08
C SER A 19 9.21 -7.73 7.89
N GLY A 20 9.02 -6.47 8.34
CA GLY A 20 9.96 -5.37 8.13
C GLY A 20 10.16 -4.99 6.66
N LYS A 21 9.33 -5.50 5.74
CA LYS A 21 9.44 -5.23 4.31
C LYS A 21 8.49 -4.09 3.90
N PRO A 22 8.96 -3.13 3.10
CA PRO A 22 8.11 -2.07 2.58
C PRO A 22 7.07 -2.65 1.62
N PHE A 23 5.86 -2.11 1.67
CA PHE A 23 4.79 -2.44 0.72
C PHE A 23 3.98 -1.20 0.35
N VAL A 24 3.36 -1.23 -0.82
CA VAL A 24 2.44 -0.19 -1.28
C VAL A 24 1.03 -0.77 -1.32
N GLU A 25 0.09 -0.11 -0.64
CA GLU A 25 -1.31 -0.47 -0.72
C GLU A 25 -1.92 0.07 -2.03
N VAL A 26 -2.73 -0.75 -2.70
CA VAL A 26 -3.35 -0.38 -3.98
C VAL A 26 -4.83 -0.71 -3.94
N HIS A 27 -5.67 0.27 -4.26
CA HIS A 27 -7.12 0.14 -4.37
C HIS A 27 -7.61 0.44 -5.80
N PHE A 28 -8.51 -0.39 -6.31
CA PHE A 28 -9.14 -0.16 -7.61
C PHE A 28 -10.01 1.09 -7.63
N ALA A 29 -10.81 1.27 -6.57
CA ALA A 29 -11.66 2.44 -6.35
C ALA A 29 -10.98 3.43 -5.40
N ASN A 30 -11.46 4.66 -5.37
CA ASN A 30 -11.08 5.62 -4.34
C ASN A 30 -11.99 5.41 -3.11
N ILE A 31 -11.61 4.50 -2.21
CA ILE A 31 -12.38 4.22 -0.99
C ILE A 31 -12.33 5.40 0.00
N TYR A 32 -11.29 6.24 -0.07
CA TYR A 32 -11.23 7.45 0.75
C TYR A 32 -12.37 8.42 0.42
N ALA A 33 -12.78 8.51 -0.85
CA ALA A 33 -13.90 9.34 -1.27
C ALA A 33 -15.26 8.87 -0.72
N THR A 34 -15.37 7.63 -0.22
CA THR A 34 -16.56 7.11 0.46
C THR A 34 -16.49 7.25 1.98
N GLY A 35 -15.44 7.88 2.51
CA GLY A 35 -15.21 8.04 3.95
C GLY A 35 -14.60 6.79 4.61
N ASP A 36 -14.17 5.82 3.82
CA ASP A 36 -13.54 4.61 4.31
C ASP A 36 -12.03 4.82 4.54
N GLN A 37 -11.50 4.18 5.59
CA GLN A 37 -10.07 4.14 5.89
C GLN A 37 -9.61 2.68 5.95
N SER A 38 -8.46 2.40 5.32
CA SER A 38 -7.86 1.07 5.35
C SER A 38 -7.07 0.85 6.63
N VAL A 39 -7.13 -0.37 7.17
CA VAL A 39 -6.27 -0.82 8.28
C VAL A 39 -4.79 -0.88 7.89
N TYR A 40 -4.47 -0.84 6.59
CA TYR A 40 -3.10 -0.86 6.10
C TYR A 40 -2.53 0.54 5.81
N THR A 41 -3.36 1.61 5.84
CA THR A 41 -2.92 2.94 5.40
C THR A 41 -1.70 3.44 6.20
N ASP A 42 -1.68 3.17 7.50
CA ASP A 42 -0.65 3.70 8.41
C ASP A 42 0.67 2.91 8.36
N SER A 43 0.62 1.63 7.98
CA SER A 43 1.78 0.74 7.89
C SER A 43 2.35 0.63 6.47
N ALA A 44 1.55 0.97 5.44
CA ALA A 44 2.01 1.01 4.07
C ALA A 44 2.97 2.18 3.85
N LEU A 45 3.99 1.98 3.00
CA LEU A 45 4.89 3.06 2.56
C LEU A 45 4.10 4.18 1.85
N ALA A 46 3.13 3.76 1.04
CA ALA A 46 2.23 4.64 0.31
C ALA A 46 0.94 3.89 -0.01
N THR A 47 -0.11 4.66 -0.32
CA THR A 47 -1.39 4.11 -0.77
C THR A 47 -1.80 4.76 -2.09
N THR A 48 -2.08 3.93 -3.10
CA THR A 48 -2.57 4.37 -4.41
C THR A 48 -4.02 3.94 -4.59
N MET A 49 -4.92 4.88 -4.90
CA MET A 49 -6.35 4.60 -5.03
C MET A 49 -6.95 5.20 -6.31
N GLY A 50 -8.03 4.60 -6.83
CA GLY A 50 -8.88 5.18 -7.89
C GLY A 50 -8.35 5.06 -9.33
N PHE A 51 -7.07 4.70 -9.52
CA PHE A 51 -6.47 4.51 -10.84
C PHE A 51 -6.74 3.12 -11.46
N ARG A 52 -7.58 2.29 -10.83
CA ARG A 52 -7.89 0.92 -11.28
C ARG A 52 -6.59 0.13 -11.50
N HIS A 53 -6.47 -0.58 -12.64
CA HIS A 53 -5.29 -1.37 -12.99
C HIS A 53 -4.03 -0.53 -13.17
N TYR A 54 -4.14 0.75 -13.55
CA TYR A 54 -2.97 1.62 -13.69
C TYR A 54 -2.31 1.96 -12.35
N GLY A 55 -3.06 1.87 -11.25
CA GLY A 55 -2.52 2.08 -9.90
C GLY A 55 -1.41 1.08 -9.54
N TYR A 56 -1.48 -0.15 -10.06
CA TYR A 56 -0.43 -1.16 -9.85
C TYR A 56 0.86 -0.78 -10.58
N LEU A 57 0.77 -0.30 -11.81
CA LEU A 57 1.95 0.10 -12.59
C LEU A 57 2.65 1.29 -11.92
N GLY A 58 1.89 2.32 -11.54
CA GLY A 58 2.44 3.49 -10.84
C GLY A 58 3.08 3.10 -9.51
N SER A 59 2.40 2.26 -8.72
CA SER A 59 2.92 1.77 -7.44
C SER A 59 4.18 0.92 -7.59
N LEU A 60 4.24 0.06 -8.62
CA LEU A 60 5.40 -0.78 -8.91
C LEU A 60 6.62 0.08 -9.28
N VAL A 61 6.44 1.03 -10.20
CA VAL A 61 7.51 1.95 -10.61
C VAL A 61 8.01 2.77 -9.42
N ALA A 62 7.11 3.33 -8.62
CA ALA A 62 7.46 4.10 -7.44
C ALA A 62 8.21 3.26 -6.39
N LEU A 63 7.72 2.05 -6.07
CA LEU A 63 8.37 1.15 -5.12
C LEU A 63 9.76 0.74 -5.58
N VAL A 64 9.94 0.42 -6.87
CA VAL A 64 11.25 0.07 -7.43
C VAL A 64 12.21 1.27 -7.37
N ALA A 65 11.73 2.48 -7.64
CA ALA A 65 12.55 3.68 -7.52
C ALA A 65 13.00 3.91 -6.07
N GLU A 66 12.09 3.77 -5.10
CA GLU A 66 12.42 3.92 -3.68
C GLU A 66 13.41 2.86 -3.19
N LEU A 67 13.25 1.60 -3.63
CA LEU A 67 14.17 0.49 -3.32
C LEU A 67 15.53 0.57 -4.02
N ASN A 68 15.69 1.43 -5.02
CA ASN A 68 16.96 1.56 -5.77
C ASN A 68 17.75 2.83 -5.41
N GLN A 69 17.05 3.96 -5.24
CA GLN A 69 17.69 5.28 -5.01
C GLN A 69 16.92 6.19 -4.04
N GLY A 70 15.82 5.73 -3.46
CA GLY A 70 15.02 6.51 -2.51
C GLY A 70 15.45 6.33 -1.06
N LEU A 71 14.59 6.77 -0.14
CA LEU A 71 14.88 6.77 1.29
C LEU A 71 15.02 5.35 1.87
N LEU A 72 14.42 4.36 1.20
CA LEU A 72 14.53 2.95 1.58
C LEU A 72 15.92 2.36 1.32
N CYS A 73 16.77 3.03 0.52
CA CYS A 73 18.13 2.56 0.23
C CYS A 73 19.17 2.98 1.27
N SER A 74 18.83 3.93 2.14
CA SER A 74 19.78 4.58 3.05
C SER A 74 20.08 3.79 4.34
N HIS A 75 19.99 2.46 4.32
CA HIS A 75 20.26 1.59 5.46
C HIS A 75 21.62 0.90 5.37
#